data_AF-A0A9W7D2B4-F1
#
_entry.id   AF-A0A9W7D2B4-F1
#
_cell.length_a   1.000
_cell.length_b   1.000
_cell.length_c   1.000
_cell.angle_alpha   90.00
_cell.angle_beta   90.00
_cell.angle_gamma   90.00
#
_symmetry.space_group_name_H-M   'P 1'
#
loop_
_entity.id
_entity.type
_entity.pdbx_description
1 polymer ?
#
loop_
_entity_poly.entity_id
_entity_poly.type
_entity_poly.pdbx_seq_one_letter_code
_entity_poly.pdbx_strand_id
1 'polypeptide(L)'
;MKHVQLGANGDYYFDPMYDVVHMDEKWFYVKKIGQKVYLLTGNDGKAAEVQYVHVKERYITKVVFLCAVARPRGDWDGKIGLWPVVETYTTQRASVNRPAAVEELRPVSIARKISRRMLIDNLIPAIKARWPQNQKHMYIRLQQDNARPHVDEGDPLL
;
A
#
# COMPACT_ATOMS: atom_id res chain seq x y z
N MET A 1 -22.56 -3.65 1.11
CA MET A 1 -22.95 -2.30 0.65
C MET A 1 -23.80 -2.44 -0.61
N LYS A 2 -24.94 -1.72 -0.75
CA LYS A 2 -25.76 -1.75 -1.98
C LYS A 2 -25.38 -0.56 -2.85
N HIS A 3 -24.76 -0.82 -4.00
CA HIS A 3 -24.32 0.21 -4.94
C HIS A 3 -25.42 0.67 -5.90
N VAL A 4 -26.57 -0.01 -5.87
CA VAL A 4 -27.76 0.33 -6.65
C VAL A 4 -28.92 0.48 -5.68
N GLN A 5 -29.63 1.59 -5.79
CA GLN A 5 -30.74 1.97 -4.93
C GLN A 5 -32.00 2.16 -5.78
N LEU A 6 -33.16 1.81 -5.22
CA LEU A 6 -34.46 2.01 -5.85
C LEU A 6 -35.00 3.38 -5.42
N GLY A 7 -35.28 4.24 -6.39
CA GLY A 7 -35.90 5.54 -6.17
C GLY A 7 -37.39 5.43 -5.90
N ALA A 8 -37.96 6.48 -5.32
CA ALA A 8 -39.39 6.57 -5.05
C ALA A 8 -40.27 6.42 -6.31
N ASN A 9 -39.70 6.71 -7.49
CA ASN A 9 -40.37 6.64 -8.77
C ASN A 9 -40.28 5.24 -9.43
N GLY A 10 -39.62 4.27 -8.78
CA GLY A 10 -39.39 2.92 -9.32
C GLY A 10 -38.12 2.77 -10.17
N ASP A 11 -37.39 3.86 -10.40
CA ASP A 11 -36.12 3.83 -11.15
C ASP A 11 -34.94 3.43 -10.26
N TYR A 12 -33.96 2.75 -10.87
CA TYR A 12 -32.70 2.40 -10.19
C TYR A 12 -31.65 3.48 -10.43
N TYR A 13 -30.92 3.84 -9.38
CA TYR A 13 -29.76 4.74 -9.46
C TYR A 13 -28.57 4.19 -8.70
N PHE A 14 -27.37 4.60 -9.10
CA PHE A 14 -26.15 4.22 -8.42
C PHE A 14 -25.94 5.07 -7.17
N ASP A 15 -25.53 4.42 -6.07
CA ASP A 15 -25.06 5.12 -4.87
C ASP A 15 -23.88 6.03 -5.28
N PRO A 16 -23.92 7.33 -4.96
CA PRO A 16 -22.82 8.23 -5.32
C PRO A 16 -21.52 7.93 -4.57
N MET A 17 -21.56 7.18 -3.47
CA MET A 17 -20.39 6.74 -2.70
C MET A 17 -19.50 7.89 -2.22
N TYR A 18 -20.09 9.06 -1.96
CA TYR A 18 -19.35 10.23 -1.47
C TYR A 18 -18.82 10.05 -0.04
N ASP A 19 -19.40 9.11 0.70
CA ASP A 19 -19.03 8.74 2.06
C ASP A 19 -18.17 7.47 2.13
N VAL A 20 -17.66 6.98 1.00
CA VAL A 20 -16.88 5.74 0.94
C VAL A 20 -15.40 6.02 0.72
N VAL A 21 -14.57 5.37 1.52
CA VAL A 21 -13.12 5.26 1.30
C VAL A 21 -12.79 3.83 0.94
N HIS A 22 -12.22 3.64 -0.24
CA HIS A 22 -11.67 2.37 -0.67
C HIS A 22 -10.22 2.26 -0.21
N MET A 23 -9.89 1.15 0.43
CA MET A 23 -8.51 0.81 0.72
C MET A 23 -8.13 -0.54 0.15
N ASP A 24 -6.86 -0.67 -0.18
CA ASP A 24 -6.28 -1.90 -0.70
C ASP A 24 -4.76 -1.92 -0.45
N GLU A 25 -4.20 -3.11 -0.41
CA GLU A 25 -2.77 -3.35 -0.27
C GLU A 25 -2.15 -3.76 -1.60
N LYS A 26 -1.02 -3.13 -1.93
CA LYS A 26 -0.29 -3.47 -3.16
C LYS A 26 1.19 -3.69 -2.93
N TRP A 27 1.74 -4.73 -3.56
CA TRP A 27 3.17 -5.01 -3.58
C TRP A 27 3.90 -4.15 -4.62
N PHE A 28 4.97 -3.50 -4.20
CA PHE A 28 5.92 -2.79 -5.05
C PHE A 28 7.28 -3.49 -5.01
N TYR A 29 7.91 -3.62 -6.18
CA TYR A 29 9.21 -4.26 -6.33
C TYR A 29 10.30 -3.20 -6.36
N VAL A 30 11.26 -3.32 -5.45
CA VAL A 30 12.44 -2.46 -5.43
C VAL A 30 13.48 -3.05 -6.37
N LYS A 31 13.63 -2.45 -7.56
CA LYS A 31 14.63 -2.82 -8.56
C LYS A 31 15.46 -1.59 -8.91
N LYS A 32 16.77 -1.77 -9.13
CA LYS A 32 17.59 -0.73 -9.76
C LYS A 32 17.30 -0.69 -11.25
N ILE A 33 16.88 0.47 -11.75
CA ILE A 33 16.73 0.71 -13.18
C ILE A 33 18.14 0.85 -13.80
N GLY A 34 18.41 0.17 -14.91
CA GLY A 34 19.69 0.30 -15.63
C GLY A 34 20.91 -0.30 -14.91
N GLN A 35 20.72 -1.37 -14.13
CA GLN A 35 21.82 -2.03 -13.43
C GLN A 35 22.84 -2.62 -14.41
N LYS A 36 24.09 -2.13 -14.35
CA LYS A 36 25.22 -2.73 -15.06
C LYS A 36 25.61 -4.03 -14.37
N VAL A 37 25.67 -5.11 -15.14
CA VAL A 37 26.11 -6.43 -14.69
C VAL A 37 27.40 -6.77 -15.42
N TYR A 38 28.40 -7.27 -14.68
CA TYR A 38 29.62 -7.81 -15.28
C TYR A 38 29.33 -9.24 -15.70
N LEU A 39 29.53 -9.52 -16.99
CA LEU A 39 29.36 -10.84 -17.56
C LEU A 39 30.74 -11.38 -17.95
N LEU A 40 31.19 -12.45 -17.28
CA LEU A 40 32.41 -13.15 -17.70
C LEU A 40 32.04 -14.08 -18.85
N THR A 41 32.39 -13.71 -20.08
CA THR A 41 32.10 -14.51 -21.28
C THR A 41 33.14 -15.61 -21.56
N GLY A 42 34.28 -15.59 -20.87
CA GLY A 42 35.37 -16.56 -21.06
C GLY A 42 36.02 -16.53 -22.45
N ASN A 43 35.61 -15.62 -23.32
CA ASN A 43 36.09 -15.43 -24.68
C ASN A 43 36.41 -13.95 -24.89
N ASP A 44 37.65 -13.56 -24.61
CA ASP A 44 38.12 -12.20 -24.78
C ASP A 44 38.07 -11.82 -26.26
N GLY A 45 37.39 -10.71 -26.59
CA GLY A 45 37.36 -10.15 -27.96
C GLY A 45 36.18 -10.55 -28.85
N LYS A 46 35.22 -11.36 -28.38
CA LYS A 46 33.93 -11.57 -29.09
C LYS A 46 32.82 -10.76 -28.43
N ALA A 47 31.98 -10.11 -29.24
CA ALA A 47 30.78 -9.45 -28.74
C ALA A 47 29.93 -10.49 -28.01
N ALA A 48 29.63 -10.24 -26.72
CA ALA A 48 28.74 -11.10 -25.97
C ALA A 48 27.38 -11.13 -26.67
N GLU A 49 26.83 -12.32 -26.91
CA GLU A 49 25.43 -12.44 -27.30
C GLU A 49 24.55 -11.76 -26.24
N VAL A 50 23.41 -11.21 -26.64
CA VAL A 50 22.48 -10.57 -25.70
C VAL A 50 22.02 -11.61 -24.67
N GLN A 51 22.58 -11.53 -23.46
CA GLN A 51 22.19 -12.39 -22.35
C GLN A 51 21.17 -11.67 -21.46
N TYR A 52 20.02 -12.30 -21.26
CA TYR A 52 19.01 -11.82 -20.33
C TYR A 52 19.33 -12.33 -18.92
N VAL A 53 19.73 -11.42 -18.02
CA VAL A 53 19.90 -11.76 -16.60
C VAL A 53 18.51 -11.85 -15.95
N HIS A 54 18.06 -13.08 -15.70
CA HIS A 54 16.82 -13.31 -14.97
C HIS A 54 17.09 -13.35 -13.46
N VAL A 55 16.63 -12.32 -12.73
CA VAL A 55 16.60 -12.34 -11.27
C VAL A 55 15.27 -12.95 -10.83
N LYS A 56 15.31 -14.09 -10.11
CA LYS A 56 14.09 -14.69 -9.56
C LYS A 56 13.40 -13.71 -8.62
N GLU A 57 12.09 -13.61 -8.76
CA GLU A 57 11.26 -12.64 -8.04
C GLU A 57 11.39 -12.71 -6.50
N ARG A 58 11.62 -13.91 -5.95
CA ARG A 58 11.84 -14.12 -4.52
C ARG A 58 13.08 -13.41 -3.95
N TYR A 59 14.03 -13.03 -4.79
CA TYR A 59 15.25 -12.32 -4.40
C TYR A 59 15.16 -10.81 -4.61
N ILE A 60 14.01 -10.33 -5.09
CA ILE A 60 13.76 -8.91 -5.28
C ILE A 60 13.03 -8.42 -4.03
N THR A 61 13.58 -7.39 -3.39
CA THR A 61 12.93 -6.77 -2.23
C THR A 61 11.54 -6.27 -2.63
N LYS A 62 10.53 -6.71 -1.88
CA LYS A 62 9.14 -6.29 -2.06
C LYS A 62 8.68 -5.48 -0.87
N VAL A 63 7.89 -4.45 -1.12
CA VAL A 63 7.28 -3.61 -0.08
C VAL A 63 5.78 -3.58 -0.32
N VAL A 64 4.97 -3.94 0.68
CA VAL A 64 3.52 -3.71 0.63
C VAL A 64 3.26 -2.25 0.95
N PHE A 65 2.33 -1.63 0.24
CA PHE A 65 1.79 -0.34 0.61
C PHE A 65 0.29 -0.46 0.83
N LEU A 66 -0.21 0.14 1.90
CA LEU A 66 -1.63 0.42 2.08
C LEU A 66 -1.96 1.71 1.32
N CYS A 67 -2.92 1.64 0.40
CA CYS A 67 -3.42 2.78 -0.35
C CYS A 67 -4.86 3.06 0.05
N ALA A 68 -5.24 4.34 0.16
CA ALA A 68 -6.62 4.72 0.39
C ALA A 68 -7.05 5.88 -0.50
N VAL A 69 -8.21 5.72 -1.12
CA VAL A 69 -8.81 6.69 -2.05
C VAL A 69 -10.32 6.78 -1.83
N ALA A 70 -10.85 7.98 -1.96
CA ALA A 70 -12.28 8.25 -2.03
C ALA A 70 -12.65 8.71 -3.44
N ARG A 71 -13.95 8.83 -3.71
CA ARG A 71 -14.44 9.36 -4.98
C ARG A 71 -13.99 10.82 -5.16
N PRO A 72 -13.27 11.17 -6.26
CA PRO A 72 -12.94 12.55 -6.59
C PRO A 72 -14.21 13.39 -6.76
N ARG A 73 -14.17 14.65 -6.32
CA ARG A 73 -15.31 15.57 -6.40
C ARG A 73 -14.86 17.02 -6.32
N GLY A 74 -15.38 17.87 -7.21
CA GLY A 74 -14.97 19.27 -7.30
C GLY A 74 -13.48 19.40 -7.57
N ASP A 75 -12.78 20.14 -6.71
CA ASP A 75 -11.33 20.37 -6.72
C ASP A 75 -10.54 19.30 -5.94
N TRP A 76 -11.21 18.34 -5.30
CA TRP A 76 -10.56 17.26 -4.55
C TRP A 76 -10.34 16.01 -5.39
N ASP A 77 -9.08 15.56 -5.47
CA ASP A 77 -8.66 14.40 -6.27
C ASP A 77 -8.97 13.03 -5.63
N GLY A 78 -9.54 13.03 -4.42
CA GLY A 78 -9.94 11.83 -3.70
C GLY A 78 -8.78 11.03 -3.08
N LYS A 79 -7.51 11.45 -3.25
CA LYS A 79 -6.37 10.70 -2.72
C LYS A 79 -6.16 10.98 -1.23
N ILE A 80 -6.26 9.93 -0.42
CA ILE A 80 -6.11 10.06 1.04
C ILE A 80 -4.66 9.78 1.44
N GLY A 81 -4.09 8.67 0.97
CA GLY A 81 -2.69 8.37 1.25
C GLY A 81 -2.19 7.05 0.72
N LEU A 82 -0.88 6.88 0.86
CA LEU A 82 -0.12 5.70 0.47
C LEU A 82 0.97 5.49 1.52
N TRP A 83 0.92 4.38 2.26
CA TRP A 83 1.82 4.13 3.38
C TRP A 83 2.55 2.79 3.23
N PRO A 84 3.89 2.77 3.34
CA PRO A 84 4.63 1.52 3.31
C PRO A 84 4.36 0.70 4.57
N VAL A 85 4.18 -0.60 4.41
CA VAL A 85 4.06 -1.55 5.51
C VAL A 85 5.47 -2.03 5.89
N VAL A 86 6.05 -1.33 6.86
CA VAL A 86 7.44 -1.52 7.31
C VAL A 86 7.52 -1.52 8.83
N GLU A 87 8.55 -2.16 9.37
CA GLU A 87 8.93 -2.08 10.78
C GLU A 87 10.34 -1.50 10.93
N THR A 88 10.56 -0.78 12.03
CA THR A 88 11.90 -0.31 12.39
C THR A 88 12.66 -1.46 13.04
N TYR A 89 13.84 -1.76 12.55
CA TYR A 89 14.69 -2.84 13.02
C TYR A 89 16.11 -2.32 13.28
N THR A 90 16.62 -2.57 14.48
CA THR A 90 18.00 -2.25 14.85
C THR A 90 18.96 -3.34 14.40
N THR A 91 20.02 -2.97 13.67
CA THR A 91 21.02 -3.90 13.16
C THR A 91 21.77 -4.61 14.30
N GLN A 92 21.72 -5.94 14.29
CA GLN A 92 22.32 -6.76 15.35
C GLN A 92 23.78 -7.10 15.10
N ARG A 93 24.22 -7.10 13.83
CA ARG A 93 25.57 -7.51 13.43
C ARG A 93 26.23 -6.39 12.64
N ALA A 94 27.45 -6.06 13.02
CA ALA A 94 28.32 -5.22 12.22
C ALA A 94 28.86 -6.04 11.03
N SER A 95 28.91 -5.42 9.87
CA SER A 95 29.64 -5.88 8.70
C SER A 95 30.35 -4.69 8.07
N VAL A 96 31.28 -4.97 7.15
CA VAL A 96 32.07 -3.94 6.44
C VAL A 96 31.19 -2.84 5.83
N ASN A 97 29.98 -3.18 5.39
CA ASN A 97 29.04 -2.25 4.74
C ASN A 97 27.81 -1.92 5.60
N ARG A 98 27.77 -2.35 6.87
CA ARG A 98 26.59 -2.19 7.73
C ARG A 98 27.00 -2.12 9.21
N PRO A 99 27.03 -0.93 9.83
CA PRO A 99 27.32 -0.81 11.26
C PRO A 99 26.25 -1.52 12.10
N ALA A 100 26.63 -2.01 13.27
CA ALA A 100 25.67 -2.47 14.28
C ALA A 100 24.96 -1.26 14.93
N ALA A 101 23.79 -1.50 15.53
CA ALA A 101 22.97 -0.50 16.22
C ALA A 101 22.40 0.63 15.34
N VAL A 102 22.32 0.45 14.02
CA VAL A 102 21.65 1.37 13.10
C VAL A 102 20.17 0.99 12.98
N GLU A 103 19.27 1.96 13.08
CA GLU A 103 17.86 1.74 12.78
C GLU A 103 17.62 1.71 11.27
N GLU A 104 16.98 0.65 10.80
CA GLU A 104 16.60 0.50 9.40
C GLU A 104 15.14 0.10 9.29
N LEU A 105 14.47 0.58 8.24
CA LEU A 105 13.13 0.13 7.90
C LEU A 105 13.20 -1.18 7.12
N ARG A 106 12.44 -2.18 7.57
CA ARG A 106 12.31 -3.46 6.89
C ARG A 106 10.89 -3.67 6.42
N PRO A 107 10.68 -4.11 5.16
CA PRO A 107 9.36 -4.53 4.71
C PRO A 107 8.88 -5.73 5.52
N VAL A 108 7.62 -5.70 5.91
CA VAL A 108 6.98 -6.81 6.63
C VAL A 108 5.69 -7.23 5.93
N SER A 109 5.31 -8.49 6.10
CA SER A 109 4.02 -8.99 5.62
C SER A 109 2.89 -8.38 6.44
N ILE A 110 1.77 -8.05 5.79
CA ILE A 110 0.61 -7.53 6.52
C ILE A 110 -0.07 -8.64 7.34
N ALA A 111 -0.17 -8.39 8.64
CA ALA A 111 -0.91 -9.21 9.59
C ALA A 111 -1.99 -8.35 10.26
N ARG A 112 -3.00 -8.97 10.89
CA ARG A 112 -4.12 -8.22 11.49
C ARG A 112 -3.73 -7.11 12.45
N LYS A 113 -2.72 -7.36 13.29
CA LYS A 113 -2.18 -6.36 14.21
C LYS A 113 -1.58 -5.15 13.47
N ILE A 114 -0.89 -5.40 12.35
CA ILE A 114 -0.29 -4.35 11.53
C ILE A 114 -1.37 -3.60 10.76
N SER A 115 -2.32 -4.30 10.13
CA SER A 115 -3.47 -3.68 9.45
C SER A 115 -4.22 -2.75 10.38
N ARG A 116 -4.61 -3.22 11.59
CA ARG A 116 -5.26 -2.39 12.61
C ARG A 116 -4.44 -1.15 12.95
N ARG A 117 -3.14 -1.31 13.18
CA ARG A 117 -2.25 -0.19 13.50
C ARG A 117 -2.21 0.83 12.36
N MET A 118 -2.12 0.40 11.12
CA MET A 118 -2.12 1.28 9.95
C MET A 118 -3.44 2.07 9.84
N LEU A 119 -4.57 1.46 10.19
CA LEU A 119 -5.86 2.15 10.23
C LEU A 119 -5.86 3.28 11.27
N ILE A 120 -5.42 2.99 12.49
CA ILE A 120 -5.43 3.91 13.63
C ILE A 120 -4.38 5.02 13.46
N ASP A 121 -3.14 4.65 13.13
CA ASP A 121 -1.99 5.56 13.13
C ASP A 121 -1.88 6.36 11.83
N ASN A 122 -2.39 5.84 10.71
CA ASN A 122 -2.19 6.45 9.39
C ASN A 122 -3.51 6.84 8.71
N LEU A 123 -4.39 5.85 8.44
CA LEU A 123 -5.54 6.08 7.57
C LEU A 123 -6.55 7.03 8.18
N ILE A 124 -7.08 6.71 9.38
CA ILE A 124 -8.15 7.49 10.02
C ILE A 124 -7.70 8.95 10.25
N PRO A 125 -6.49 9.22 10.76
CA PRO A 125 -5.97 10.58 10.84
C PRO A 125 -5.90 11.29 9.48
N ALA A 126 -5.45 10.60 8.43
CA ALA A 126 -5.37 11.18 7.10
C ALA A 126 -6.73 11.49 6.48
N ILE A 127 -7.73 10.63 6.71
CA ILE A 127 -9.13 10.92 6.35
C ILE A 127 -9.56 12.21 7.04
N LYS A 128 -9.44 12.30 8.38
CA LYS A 128 -9.84 13.50 9.13
C LYS A 128 -9.15 14.77 8.64
N ALA A 129 -7.88 14.68 8.24
CA ALA A 129 -7.10 15.82 7.75
C ALA A 129 -7.49 16.25 6.32
N ARG A 130 -7.77 15.28 5.43
CA ARG A 130 -7.98 15.55 3.99
C ARG A 130 -9.45 15.60 3.57
N TRP A 131 -10.37 15.15 4.41
CA TRP A 131 -11.78 15.09 4.04
C TRP A 131 -12.35 16.50 3.75
N PRO A 132 -13.19 16.65 2.71
CA PRO A 132 -13.83 17.94 2.42
C PRO A 132 -14.56 18.51 3.64
N GLN A 133 -14.24 19.75 3.99
CA GLN A 133 -14.65 20.38 5.25
C GLN A 133 -16.17 20.56 5.35
N ASN A 134 -16.84 20.77 4.22
CA ASN A 134 -18.29 20.88 4.10
C ASN A 134 -19.04 19.55 4.35
N GLN A 135 -18.32 18.43 4.47
CA GLN A 135 -18.89 17.08 4.61
C GLN A 135 -18.44 16.37 5.89
N LYS A 136 -17.89 17.11 6.87
CA LYS A 136 -17.45 16.54 8.16
C LYS A 136 -18.55 15.84 8.96
N HIS A 137 -19.81 16.17 8.70
CA HIS A 137 -20.97 15.59 9.37
C HIS A 137 -21.33 14.19 8.85
N MET A 138 -20.71 13.74 7.75
CA MET A 138 -21.01 12.44 7.15
C MET A 138 -20.30 11.31 7.91
N TYR A 139 -21.00 10.20 8.10
CA TYR A 139 -20.38 8.94 8.52
C TYR A 139 -19.59 8.38 7.35
N ILE A 140 -18.29 8.14 7.55
CA ILE A 140 -17.40 7.62 6.50
C ILE A 140 -17.34 6.11 6.62
N ARG A 141 -17.67 5.41 5.53
CA ARG A 141 -17.59 3.96 5.41
C ARG A 141 -16.25 3.58 4.80
N LEU A 142 -15.52 2.70 5.48
CA LEU A 142 -14.28 2.11 4.99
C LEU A 142 -14.61 0.82 4.25
N GLN A 143 -14.29 0.75 2.96
CA GLN A 143 -14.39 -0.47 2.17
C GLN A 143 -13.01 -1.09 1.98
N GLN A 144 -12.90 -2.36 2.33
CA GLN A 144 -11.76 -3.24 2.08
C GLN A 144 -12.28 -4.59 1.53
N ASP A 145 -11.39 -5.44 1.04
CA ASP A 145 -11.75 -6.82 0.66
C ASP A 145 -11.90 -7.72 1.91
N ASN A 146 -12.12 -9.03 1.72
CA ASN A 146 -12.26 -9.99 2.82
C ASN A 146 -10.95 -10.76 3.11
N ALA A 147 -9.79 -10.14 2.92
CA ALA A 147 -8.51 -10.78 3.24
C ALA A 147 -8.40 -11.08 4.74
N ARG A 148 -7.83 -12.24 5.08
CA ARG A 148 -7.68 -12.69 6.48
C ARG A 148 -7.00 -11.68 7.42
N PRO A 149 -6.00 -10.91 6.98
CA PRO A 149 -5.37 -9.89 7.81
C PRO A 149 -6.28 -8.70 8.12
N HIS A 150 -7.44 -8.56 7.49
CA HIS A 150 -8.32 -7.43 7.77
C HIS A 150 -8.92 -7.52 9.16
N VAL A 151 -9.21 -6.33 9.67
CA VAL A 151 -9.85 -6.14 10.96
C VAL A 151 -11.34 -6.36 10.79
N ASP A 152 -11.93 -7.11 11.73
CA ASP A 152 -13.36 -7.40 11.72
C ASP A 152 -14.17 -6.12 11.99
N GLU A 153 -15.40 -6.04 11.47
CA GLU A 153 -16.27 -4.85 11.59
C GLU A 153 -16.58 -4.45 13.05
N GLY A 154 -16.47 -5.39 13.99
CA GLY A 154 -16.72 -5.18 15.42
C GLY A 154 -15.46 -5.09 16.28
N ASP A 155 -14.29 -4.82 15.70
CA ASP A 155 -13.06 -4.70 16.47
C ASP A 155 -13.15 -3.51 17.47
N PRO A 156 -12.91 -3.74 18.77
CA PRO A 156 -13.18 -2.74 19.80
C PRO A 156 -12.22 -1.53 19.78
N LEU A 157 -11.19 -1.55 18.94
CA LEU A 157 -10.19 -0.50 18.83
C LEU A 157 -10.40 0.42 17.61
N LEU A 158 -11.39 0.16 16.77
CA LEU A 158 -11.78 0.98 15.61
C LEU A 158 -13.18 1.58 15.82
#